data_AF-A0A2E5PKS2-F1
#
_entry.id   AF-A0A2E5PKS2-F1
#
_cell.length_a   1.000
_cell.length_b   1.000
_cell.length_c   1.000
_cell.angle_alpha   90.00
_cell.angle_beta   90.00
_cell.angle_gamma   90.00
#
_symmetry.space_group_name_H-M   'P 1'
#
loop_
_entity.id
_entity.type
_entity.pdbx_description
1 polymer ?
#
loop_
_entity_poly.entity_id
_entity_poly.type
_entity_poly.pdbx_seq_one_letter_code
_entity_poly.pdbx_strand_id
1 'polypeptide(L)'
;MRAPRALWVPFELGRPFGSPGEPAFQRRVVGDALTLLNSTEGPVLLVDFPDDAPGPKADDQTGWVCPVSFPTSPGAEAAPAVQLLQEVDALAPWYQLSKERRGRTLVGVSGKKVPEAARFAASFQQDLPLDDAGRVPSQAFKDAFTDILAYYYEAGTAQPGKHSSRDTQRWFWDETVAGKFFRDLRETLMTCGDKRLELIAARVMLPKTQGG
;
A
#
# COMPACT_ATOMS: atom_id res chain seq x y z
N MET A 1 -29.42 22.00 -17.03
CA MET A 1 -28.48 21.19 -16.24
C MET A 1 -28.94 21.29 -14.79
N ARG A 2 -29.11 20.19 -14.05
CA ARG A 2 -29.47 20.28 -12.61
C ARG A 2 -28.22 20.71 -11.82
N ALA A 3 -28.43 21.50 -10.78
CA ALA A 3 -27.38 21.95 -9.85
C ALA A 3 -26.53 20.78 -9.32
N PRO A 4 -25.19 20.96 -9.15
CA PRO A 4 -24.33 19.98 -8.50
C PRO A 4 -24.81 19.69 -7.07
N ARG A 5 -24.76 18.41 -6.67
CA ARG A 5 -25.02 17.96 -5.30
C ARG A 5 -23.83 17.15 -4.80
N ALA A 6 -23.41 17.43 -3.59
CA ALA A 6 -22.30 16.74 -2.95
C ALA A 6 -22.68 16.35 -1.52
N LEU A 7 -22.33 15.11 -1.16
CA LEU A 7 -22.31 14.66 0.22
C LEU A 7 -20.86 14.75 0.71
N TRP A 8 -20.61 15.59 1.71
CA TRP A 8 -19.32 15.65 2.40
C TRP A 8 -19.23 14.51 3.41
N VAL A 9 -18.09 13.81 3.44
CA VAL A 9 -17.87 12.66 4.31
C VAL A 9 -16.55 12.79 5.07
N PRO A 10 -16.52 12.51 6.39
CA PRO A 10 -15.30 12.58 7.20
C PRO A 10 -14.47 11.27 7.13
N PHE A 11 -14.35 10.66 5.96
CA PHE A 11 -13.73 9.34 5.79
C PHE A 11 -12.28 9.43 5.27
N GLU A 12 -11.52 8.34 5.39
CA GLU A 12 -10.18 8.26 4.79
C GLU A 12 -10.22 8.50 3.28
N LEU A 13 -9.19 9.17 2.75
CA LEU A 13 -9.04 9.39 1.31
C LEU A 13 -9.08 8.05 0.55
N GLY A 14 -9.94 7.98 -0.47
CA GLY A 14 -10.16 6.74 -1.23
C GLY A 14 -11.20 5.79 -0.62
N ARG A 15 -11.85 6.18 0.48
CA ARG A 15 -12.98 5.45 1.10
C ARG A 15 -14.26 6.29 1.12
N PRO A 16 -14.83 6.65 -0.04
CA PRO A 16 -16.01 7.53 -0.11
C PRO A 16 -17.26 6.95 0.59
N PHE A 17 -17.29 5.64 0.87
CA PHE A 17 -18.41 4.96 1.54
C PHE A 17 -18.08 4.49 2.96
N GLY A 18 -16.94 4.91 3.52
CA GLY A 18 -16.49 4.49 4.85
C GLY A 18 -15.72 3.16 4.85
N SER A 19 -15.70 2.50 6.01
CA SER A 19 -14.82 1.35 6.26
C SER A 19 -15.20 0.10 5.45
N PRO A 20 -14.22 -0.73 5.05
CA PRO A 20 -14.49 -2.02 4.39
C PRO A 20 -15.27 -2.96 5.30
N GLY A 21 -16.08 -3.84 4.69
CA GLY A 21 -16.79 -4.88 5.44
C GLY A 21 -18.00 -4.38 6.24
N GLU A 22 -18.37 -3.11 6.10
CA GLU A 22 -19.50 -2.49 6.80
C GLU A 22 -20.68 -2.23 5.84
N PRO A 23 -21.36 -3.27 5.30
CA PRO A 23 -22.32 -3.10 4.21
C PRO A 23 -23.56 -2.28 4.62
N ALA A 24 -23.96 -2.32 5.89
CA ALA A 24 -25.06 -1.51 6.39
C ALA A 24 -24.70 -0.01 6.39
N PHE A 25 -23.51 0.33 6.86
CA PHE A 25 -23.00 1.70 6.85
C PHE A 25 -22.80 2.22 5.43
N GLN A 26 -22.15 1.44 4.57
CA GLN A 26 -21.89 1.80 3.17
C GLN A 26 -23.20 2.06 2.41
N ARG A 27 -24.24 1.23 2.62
CA ARG A 27 -25.56 1.46 2.03
C ARG A 27 -26.23 2.73 2.54
N ARG A 28 -26.03 3.09 3.82
CA ARG A 28 -26.54 4.36 4.37
C ARG A 28 -25.89 5.56 3.69
N VAL A 29 -24.56 5.58 3.56
CA VAL A 29 -23.84 6.65 2.85
C VAL A 29 -24.34 6.80 1.41
N VAL A 30 -24.52 5.69 0.69
CA VAL A 30 -25.06 5.71 -0.68
C VAL A 30 -26.50 6.21 -0.69
N GLY A 31 -27.34 5.76 0.24
CA GLY A 31 -28.74 6.20 0.36
C GLY A 31 -28.87 7.70 0.59
N ASP A 32 -28.06 8.26 1.48
CA ASP A 32 -28.05 9.70 1.77
C ASP A 32 -27.57 10.50 0.55
N ALA A 33 -26.50 10.06 -0.11
CA ALA A 33 -26.02 10.68 -1.35
C ALA A 33 -27.07 10.66 -2.47
N LEU A 34 -27.79 9.54 -2.63
CA LEU A 34 -28.87 9.42 -3.62
C LEU A 34 -30.08 10.27 -3.26
N THR A 35 -30.38 10.45 -1.98
CA THR A 35 -31.50 11.30 -1.51
C THR A 35 -31.32 12.74 -1.95
N LEU A 36 -30.08 13.24 -2.02
CA LEU A 36 -29.77 14.59 -2.53
C LEU A 36 -30.26 14.84 -3.97
N LEU A 37 -30.42 13.78 -4.78
CA LEU A 37 -30.94 13.89 -6.15
C LEU A 37 -32.39 14.38 -6.20
N ASN A 38 -33.15 14.12 -5.14
CA ASN A 38 -34.56 14.52 -5.01
C ASN A 38 -34.72 15.98 -4.56
N SER A 39 -33.66 16.61 -4.05
CA SER A 39 -33.72 18.01 -3.62
C SER A 39 -33.83 18.97 -4.82
N THR A 40 -34.70 19.96 -4.66
CA THR A 40 -34.91 21.09 -5.59
C THR A 40 -34.19 22.36 -5.15
N GLU A 41 -33.42 22.29 -4.06
CA GLU A 41 -32.75 23.44 -3.46
C GLU A 41 -31.49 23.87 -4.21
N GLY A 42 -31.35 25.20 -4.32
CA GLY A 42 -30.09 25.90 -4.54
C GLY A 42 -29.41 25.70 -5.90
N PRO A 43 -28.43 26.57 -6.22
CA PRO A 43 -27.55 26.37 -7.37
C PRO A 43 -26.47 25.30 -7.10
N VAL A 44 -26.13 25.03 -5.83
CA VAL A 44 -25.26 23.94 -5.35
C VAL A 44 -25.78 23.48 -3.98
N LEU A 45 -25.91 22.16 -3.77
CA LEU A 45 -26.28 21.58 -2.48
C LEU A 45 -25.10 20.77 -1.92
N LEU A 46 -24.56 21.20 -0.79
CA LEU A 46 -23.55 20.48 -0.02
C LEU A 46 -24.16 20.06 1.32
N VAL A 47 -24.14 18.78 1.64
CA VAL A 47 -24.66 18.23 2.89
C VAL A 47 -23.59 17.40 3.56
N ASP A 48 -23.42 17.55 4.87
CA ASP A 48 -22.53 16.73 5.67
C ASP A 48 -23.19 15.40 6.03
N PHE A 49 -22.47 14.30 5.83
CA PHE A 49 -22.85 13.01 6.39
C PHE A 49 -22.59 13.02 7.91
N PRO A 50 -23.57 12.64 8.74
CA PRO A 50 -23.53 12.93 10.18
C PRO A 50 -22.62 12.00 10.98
N ASP A 51 -22.29 10.82 10.46
CA ASP A 51 -21.59 9.78 11.20
C ASP A 51 -20.16 9.55 10.69
N ASP A 52 -19.25 9.26 11.61
CA ASP A 52 -17.93 8.74 11.27
C ASP A 52 -18.01 7.30 10.73
N ALA A 53 -17.02 6.91 9.92
CA ALA A 53 -16.87 5.52 9.49
C ALA A 53 -16.59 4.60 10.69
N PRO A 54 -17.23 3.42 10.80
CA PRO A 54 -16.96 2.47 11.87
C PRO A 54 -15.53 1.93 11.81
N GLY A 55 -14.88 1.73 12.94
CA GLY A 55 -13.51 1.21 13.01
C GLY A 55 -12.52 2.21 13.59
N PRO A 56 -11.22 1.87 13.66
CA PRO A 56 -10.20 2.77 14.17
C PRO A 56 -10.17 4.04 13.30
N LYS A 57 -10.30 5.19 13.96
CA LYS A 57 -10.12 6.48 13.28
C LYS A 57 -8.67 6.61 12.86
N ALA A 58 -8.41 7.32 11.77
CA ALA A 58 -7.03 7.64 11.39
C ALA A 58 -6.26 8.29 12.56
N ASP A 59 -6.93 9.07 13.42
CA ASP A 59 -6.33 9.75 14.57
C ASP A 59 -6.33 8.96 15.89
N ASP A 60 -7.02 7.81 15.96
CA ASP A 60 -6.93 6.90 17.12
C ASP A 60 -5.63 6.08 17.00
N GLN A 61 -4.51 6.77 17.21
CA GLN A 61 -3.14 6.26 17.14
C GLN A 61 -2.79 5.34 18.32
N THR A 62 -3.65 4.37 18.66
CA THR A 62 -3.20 3.26 19.49
C THR A 62 -2.27 2.43 18.62
N GLY A 63 -0.97 2.68 18.79
CA GLY A 63 0.10 2.20 17.94
C GLY A 63 -0.03 0.73 17.58
N TRP A 64 0.53 0.40 16.42
CA TRP A 64 0.75 -0.96 15.94
C TRP A 64 1.47 -1.79 17.01
N VAL A 65 0.73 -2.42 17.92
CA VAL A 65 1.28 -3.41 18.84
C VAL A 65 1.17 -4.74 18.15
N CYS A 66 2.10 -5.02 17.25
CA CYS A 66 2.28 -6.37 16.76
C CYS A 66 2.97 -7.17 17.88
N PRO A 67 2.35 -8.21 18.46
CA PRO A 67 3.05 -9.12 19.36
C PRO A 67 4.04 -10.03 18.62
N VAL A 68 4.24 -9.81 17.32
CA VAL A 68 5.24 -10.50 16.52
C VAL A 68 6.50 -9.66 16.50
N SER A 69 7.31 -9.82 17.56
CA SER A 69 8.73 -9.50 17.46
C SER A 69 9.32 -10.41 16.39
N PHE A 70 9.49 -9.90 15.18
CA PHE A 70 10.38 -10.55 14.24
C PHE A 70 11.76 -10.55 14.91
N PRO A 71 12.42 -11.71 15.06
CA PRO A 71 13.77 -11.70 15.58
C PRO A 71 14.59 -10.79 14.67
N THR A 72 15.14 -9.71 15.23
CA THR A 72 16.24 -9.00 14.60
C THR A 72 17.29 -10.06 14.33
N SER A 73 17.49 -10.43 13.06
CA SER A 73 18.44 -11.49 12.70
C SER A 73 19.77 -11.21 13.41
N PRO A 74 20.39 -12.21 14.06
CA PRO A 74 21.77 -12.08 14.53
C PRO A 74 22.65 -11.99 13.29
N GLY A 75 22.90 -10.76 12.84
CA GLY A 75 23.58 -10.52 11.56
C GLY A 75 23.39 -9.09 11.08
N ALA A 76 23.80 -8.10 11.89
CA ALA A 76 23.94 -6.71 11.45
C ALA A 76 24.94 -6.53 10.28
N GLU A 77 25.56 -7.61 9.80
CA GLU A 77 26.53 -7.66 8.69
C GLU A 77 25.98 -8.28 7.39
N ALA A 78 24.74 -8.80 7.36
CA ALA A 78 24.19 -9.38 6.13
C ALA A 78 23.87 -8.28 5.11
N ALA A 79 24.18 -8.52 3.82
CA ALA A 79 23.87 -7.56 2.75
C ALA A 79 22.36 -7.22 2.71
N PRO A 80 21.95 -5.98 2.36
CA PRO A 80 20.55 -5.55 2.37
C PRO A 80 19.58 -6.49 1.62
N ALA A 81 20.03 -7.06 0.51
CA ALA A 81 19.27 -8.03 -0.28
C ALA A 81 18.94 -9.32 0.50
N VAL A 82 19.85 -9.78 1.35
CA VAL A 82 19.66 -10.98 2.18
C VAL A 82 18.63 -10.70 3.28
N GLN A 83 18.74 -9.54 3.93
CA GLN A 83 17.78 -9.13 4.96
C GLN A 83 16.36 -8.99 4.39
N LEU A 84 16.23 -8.41 3.18
CA LEU A 84 14.96 -8.32 2.47
C LEU A 84 14.32 -9.70 2.24
N LEU A 85 15.11 -10.67 1.77
CA LEU A 85 14.59 -12.02 1.50
C LEU A 85 14.16 -12.74 2.79
N GLN A 86 14.93 -12.59 3.87
CA GLN A 86 14.57 -13.13 5.18
C GLN A 86 13.24 -12.56 5.68
N GLU A 87 13.02 -11.26 5.52
CA GLU A 87 11.76 -10.62 5.90
C GLU A 87 10.58 -11.08 5.04
N VAL A 88 10.79 -11.23 3.72
CA VAL A 88 9.79 -11.80 2.81
C VAL A 88 9.37 -13.19 3.27
N ASP A 89 10.32 -14.07 3.59
CA ASP A 89 10.04 -15.43 4.07
C ASP A 89 9.30 -15.40 5.41
N ALA A 90 9.68 -14.51 6.34
CA ALA A 90 9.03 -14.36 7.63
C ALA A 90 7.55 -13.90 7.51
N LEU A 91 7.21 -13.13 6.49
CA LEU A 91 5.84 -12.66 6.23
C LEU A 91 4.96 -13.66 5.46
N ALA A 92 5.52 -14.76 4.96
CA ALA A 92 4.79 -15.72 4.12
C ALA A 92 3.53 -16.31 4.77
N PRO A 93 3.52 -16.66 6.07
CA PRO A 93 2.30 -17.16 6.73
C PRO A 93 1.18 -16.12 6.75
N TRP A 94 1.50 -14.85 6.97
CA TRP A 94 0.52 -13.77 7.00
C TRP A 94 -0.05 -13.47 5.62
N TYR A 95 0.79 -13.48 4.60
CA TYR A 95 0.35 -13.36 3.21
C TYR A 95 -0.60 -14.51 2.83
N GLN A 96 -0.24 -15.75 3.20
CA GLN A 96 -1.08 -16.91 2.92
C GLN A 96 -2.44 -16.81 3.63
N LEU A 97 -2.46 -16.39 4.90
CA LEU A 97 -3.70 -16.12 5.63
C LEU A 97 -4.54 -15.03 4.96
N SER A 98 -3.91 -13.97 4.44
CA SER A 98 -4.60 -12.91 3.69
C SER A 98 -5.30 -13.45 2.45
N LYS A 99 -4.59 -14.29 1.68
CA LYS A 99 -5.13 -14.95 0.48
C LYS A 99 -6.33 -15.83 0.80
N GLU A 100 -6.23 -16.62 1.86
CA GLU A 100 -7.32 -17.50 2.30
C GLU A 100 -8.55 -16.70 2.74
N ARG A 101 -8.37 -15.62 3.49
CA ARG A 101 -9.47 -14.75 3.93
C ARG A 101 -10.14 -13.99 2.79
N ARG A 102 -9.36 -13.51 1.80
CA ARG A 102 -9.86 -12.66 0.71
C ARG A 102 -10.31 -13.45 -0.52
N GLY A 103 -9.83 -14.69 -0.70
CA GLY A 103 -10.04 -15.51 -1.90
C GLY A 103 -9.34 -14.98 -3.16
N ARG A 104 -8.50 -13.94 -3.04
CA ARG A 104 -7.78 -13.30 -4.15
C ARG A 104 -6.50 -12.61 -3.65
N THR A 105 -5.59 -12.30 -4.57
CA THR A 105 -4.37 -11.52 -4.33
C THR A 105 -4.18 -10.47 -5.43
N LEU A 106 -3.49 -9.39 -5.07
CA LEU A 106 -3.00 -8.34 -5.96
C LEU A 106 -1.57 -8.62 -6.45
N VAL A 107 -0.90 -9.64 -5.91
CA VAL A 107 0.43 -10.08 -6.35
C VAL A 107 0.31 -10.87 -7.65
N GLY A 108 1.21 -10.61 -8.59
CA GLY A 108 1.39 -11.40 -9.82
C GLY A 108 1.58 -10.56 -11.08
N VAL A 109 1.62 -9.24 -10.99
CA VAL A 109 1.76 -8.33 -12.14
C VAL A 109 3.11 -8.53 -12.84
N SER A 110 4.17 -8.82 -12.08
CA SER A 110 5.50 -9.09 -12.63
C SER A 110 5.63 -10.46 -13.29
N GLY A 111 4.72 -11.40 -12.99
CA GLY A 111 4.84 -12.82 -13.34
C GLY A 111 5.90 -13.57 -12.53
N LYS A 112 6.54 -12.93 -11.53
CA LYS A 112 7.56 -13.53 -10.67
C LYS A 112 6.97 -13.94 -9.33
N LYS A 113 7.58 -14.92 -8.66
CA LYS A 113 7.30 -15.15 -7.24
C LYS A 113 7.88 -14.01 -6.41
N VAL A 114 7.29 -13.69 -5.26
CA VAL A 114 7.73 -12.54 -4.43
C VAL A 114 9.23 -12.60 -4.05
N PRO A 115 9.81 -13.76 -3.66
CA PRO A 115 11.26 -13.83 -3.43
C PRO A 115 12.11 -13.55 -4.69
N GLU A 116 11.62 -13.92 -5.88
CA GLU A 116 12.29 -13.64 -7.14
C GLU A 116 12.17 -12.15 -7.51
N ALA A 117 11.01 -11.54 -7.29
CA ALA A 117 10.80 -10.10 -7.44
C ALA A 117 11.72 -9.31 -6.49
N ALA A 118 11.89 -9.75 -5.24
CA ALA A 118 12.79 -9.13 -4.27
C ALA A 118 14.26 -9.22 -4.69
N ARG A 119 14.72 -10.37 -5.19
CA ARG A 119 16.08 -10.51 -5.77
C ARG A 119 16.27 -9.59 -6.97
N PHE A 120 15.26 -9.52 -7.83
CA PHE A 120 15.30 -8.65 -9.00
C PHE A 120 15.37 -7.17 -8.58
N ALA A 121 14.56 -6.72 -7.62
CA ALA A 121 14.67 -5.36 -7.07
C ALA A 121 16.04 -5.08 -6.45
N ALA A 122 16.61 -6.04 -5.72
CA ALA A 122 17.96 -5.93 -5.13
C ALA A 122 19.08 -5.75 -6.15
N SER A 123 18.94 -6.34 -7.35
CA SER A 123 19.97 -6.20 -8.38
C SER A 123 20.18 -4.76 -8.87
N PHE A 124 19.17 -3.89 -8.76
CA PHE A 124 19.28 -2.47 -9.12
C PHE A 124 20.22 -1.65 -8.21
N GLN A 125 20.70 -2.20 -7.09
CA GLN A 125 21.66 -1.52 -6.20
C GLN A 125 23.13 -1.68 -6.61
N GLN A 126 23.48 -2.72 -7.37
CA GLN A 126 24.89 -3.05 -7.64
C GLN A 126 25.32 -2.67 -9.06
N ASP A 127 24.53 -3.03 -10.07
CA ASP A 127 24.66 -2.65 -11.48
C ASP A 127 23.30 -2.90 -12.16
N LEU A 128 22.90 -2.07 -13.12
CA LEU A 128 21.60 -2.17 -13.81
C LEU A 128 21.33 -3.64 -14.27
N PRO A 129 20.16 -4.26 -14.01
CA PRO A 129 20.08 -5.71 -13.93
C PRO A 129 20.11 -6.48 -15.26
N LEU A 130 20.49 -7.76 -15.11
CA LEU A 130 20.30 -8.91 -15.99
C LEU A 130 18.97 -8.88 -16.77
N ASP A 131 19.05 -9.23 -18.05
CA ASP A 131 17.95 -9.35 -19.03
C ASP A 131 16.66 -9.95 -18.43
N ASP A 132 15.61 -9.14 -18.32
CA ASP A 132 14.26 -9.59 -17.95
C ASP A 132 13.52 -10.16 -19.18
N ALA A 133 14.14 -11.15 -19.82
CA ALA A 133 13.59 -11.86 -20.98
C ALA A 133 13.03 -10.91 -22.08
N GLY A 134 13.76 -9.84 -22.41
CA GLY A 134 13.37 -8.87 -23.44
C GLY A 134 12.36 -7.80 -23.01
N ARG A 135 12.00 -7.71 -21.72
CA ARG A 135 11.18 -6.61 -21.19
C ARG A 135 12.02 -5.36 -20.93
N VAL A 136 11.38 -4.19 -21.02
CA VAL A 136 11.99 -2.92 -20.61
C VAL A 136 12.29 -2.97 -19.11
N PRO A 137 13.57 -2.83 -18.66
CA PRO A 137 13.96 -2.98 -17.26
C PRO A 137 13.18 -2.09 -16.29
N SER A 138 12.86 -0.86 -16.69
CA SER A 138 12.07 0.07 -15.89
C SER A 138 10.65 -0.45 -15.62
N GLN A 139 10.01 -1.07 -16.61
CA GLN A 139 8.66 -1.61 -16.47
C GLN A 139 8.69 -2.90 -15.65
N ALA A 140 9.68 -3.77 -15.89
CA ALA A 140 9.92 -4.96 -15.08
C ALA A 140 10.09 -4.60 -13.60
N PHE A 141 10.89 -3.56 -13.32
CA PHE A 141 11.11 -3.06 -11.96
C PHE A 141 9.81 -2.59 -11.31
N LYS A 142 9.06 -1.75 -12.02
CA LYS A 142 7.78 -1.23 -11.51
C LYS A 142 6.82 -2.36 -11.13
N ASP A 143 6.73 -3.39 -11.95
CA ASP A 143 5.82 -4.51 -11.70
C ASP A 143 6.30 -5.37 -10.54
N ALA A 144 7.61 -5.64 -10.45
CA ALA A 144 8.20 -6.34 -9.31
C ALA A 144 8.01 -5.55 -7.99
N PHE A 145 8.22 -4.24 -8.03
CA PHE A 145 7.97 -3.34 -6.90
C PHE A 145 6.50 -3.37 -6.47
N THR A 146 5.58 -3.34 -7.43
CA THR A 146 4.13 -3.40 -7.16
C THR A 146 3.74 -4.72 -6.49
N ASP A 147 4.30 -5.84 -6.94
CA ASP A 147 4.05 -7.16 -6.34
C ASP A 147 4.59 -7.24 -4.91
N ILE A 148 5.77 -6.65 -4.64
CA ILE A 148 6.34 -6.63 -3.28
C ILE A 148 5.49 -5.75 -2.37
N LEU A 149 5.07 -4.55 -2.80
CA LEU A 149 4.15 -3.72 -2.02
C LEU A 149 2.84 -4.44 -1.72
N ALA A 150 2.23 -5.07 -2.73
CA ALA A 150 1.00 -5.83 -2.59
C ALA A 150 1.16 -6.96 -1.58
N TYR A 151 2.28 -7.69 -1.63
CA TYR A 151 2.59 -8.75 -0.68
C TYR A 151 2.64 -8.25 0.76
N TYR A 152 3.37 -7.16 1.02
CA TYR A 152 3.48 -6.58 2.36
C TYR A 152 2.15 -6.04 2.87
N TYR A 153 1.37 -5.33 2.05
CA TYR A 153 0.07 -4.81 2.48
C TYR A 153 -0.96 -5.92 2.69
N GLU A 154 -0.95 -6.97 1.87
CA GLU A 154 -1.80 -8.14 2.09
C GLU A 154 -1.40 -8.87 3.38
N ALA A 155 -0.11 -9.07 3.64
CA ALA A 155 0.37 -9.66 4.87
C ALA A 155 0.04 -8.81 6.10
N GLY A 156 0.35 -7.51 6.08
CA GLY A 156 0.12 -6.59 7.19
C GLY A 156 -1.34 -6.49 7.60
N THR A 157 -2.27 -6.49 6.63
CA THR A 157 -3.71 -6.48 6.92
C THR A 157 -4.27 -7.81 7.43
N ALA A 158 -3.54 -8.92 7.26
CA ALA A 158 -3.92 -10.21 7.83
C ALA A 158 -3.41 -10.42 9.26
N GLN A 159 -2.42 -9.63 9.68
CA GLN A 159 -1.90 -9.64 11.05
C GLN A 159 -2.99 -9.25 12.05
N PRO A 160 -2.89 -9.71 13.31
CA PRO A 160 -3.86 -9.36 14.35
C PRO A 160 -3.80 -7.86 14.67
N GLY A 161 -4.94 -7.31 15.06
CA GLY A 161 -5.11 -5.87 15.32
C GLY A 161 -6.02 -5.21 14.29
N LYS A 162 -6.79 -4.21 14.73
CA LYS A 162 -7.57 -3.37 13.82
C LYS A 162 -6.65 -2.25 13.33
N HIS A 163 -6.14 -2.39 12.11
CA HIS A 163 -5.21 -1.43 11.53
C HIS A 163 -5.89 -0.60 10.44
N SER A 164 -5.68 0.72 10.50
CA SER A 164 -6.10 1.59 9.41
C SER A 164 -5.21 1.37 8.17
N SER A 165 -5.64 1.96 7.04
CA SER A 165 -4.80 1.97 5.83
C SER A 165 -3.49 2.73 6.07
N ARG A 166 -3.57 3.83 6.83
CA ARG A 166 -2.43 4.67 7.23
C ARG A 166 -1.45 3.90 8.10
N ASP A 167 -1.94 3.11 9.06
CA ASP A 167 -1.07 2.32 9.95
C ASP A 167 -0.28 1.26 9.17
N THR A 168 -0.95 0.55 8.26
CA THR A 168 -0.31 -0.47 7.42
C THR A 168 0.76 0.17 6.53
N GLN A 169 0.47 1.36 6.00
CA GLN A 169 1.42 2.10 5.18
C GLN A 169 2.62 2.59 6.00
N ARG A 170 2.38 3.16 7.18
CA ARG A 170 3.43 3.60 8.11
C ARG A 170 4.32 2.43 8.53
N TRP A 171 3.72 1.31 8.91
CA TRP A 171 4.44 0.07 9.26
C TRP A 171 5.36 -0.36 8.11
N PHE A 172 4.83 -0.47 6.89
CA PHE A 172 5.66 -0.86 5.73
C PHE A 172 6.86 0.06 5.56
N TRP A 173 6.65 1.37 5.52
CA TRP A 173 7.75 2.29 5.25
C TRP A 173 8.70 2.39 6.44
N ASP A 174 8.21 2.57 7.65
CA ASP A 174 9.04 3.00 8.77
C ASP A 174 9.60 1.83 9.59
N GLU A 175 8.97 0.66 9.54
CA GLU A 175 9.27 -0.46 10.44
C GLU A 175 9.78 -1.71 9.73
N THR A 176 9.73 -1.79 8.39
CA THR A 176 10.21 -2.97 7.64
C THR A 176 11.57 -2.77 6.98
N VAL A 177 12.31 -3.87 6.82
CA VAL A 177 13.54 -3.93 6.03
C VAL A 177 13.26 -3.55 4.58
N ALA A 178 12.15 -4.02 4.00
CA ALA A 178 11.74 -3.63 2.65
C ALA A 178 11.51 -2.13 2.50
N GLY A 179 10.83 -1.50 3.44
CA GLY A 179 10.58 -0.05 3.43
C GLY A 179 11.89 0.75 3.44
N LYS A 180 12.85 0.36 4.30
CA LYS A 180 14.19 0.94 4.30
C LYS A 180 14.92 0.68 2.98
N PHE A 181 14.96 -0.56 2.52
CA PHE A 181 15.61 -0.96 1.27
C PHE A 181 15.10 -0.15 0.06
N PHE A 182 13.78 0.05 -0.06
CA PHE A 182 13.21 0.82 -1.16
C PHE A 182 13.45 2.32 -1.08
N ARG A 183 13.59 2.88 0.13
CA ARG A 183 14.04 4.28 0.28
C ARG A 183 15.48 4.44 -0.22
N ASP A 184 16.38 3.56 0.20
CA ASP A 184 17.78 3.59 -0.22
C ASP A 184 17.89 3.38 -1.74
N LEU A 185 17.16 2.38 -2.27
CA LEU A 185 17.13 2.11 -3.71
C LEU A 185 16.56 3.29 -4.51
N ARG A 186 15.57 4.01 -3.98
CA ARG A 186 15.01 5.18 -4.64
C ARG A 186 16.09 6.25 -4.86
N GLU A 187 16.97 6.49 -3.89
CA GLU A 187 18.06 7.47 -4.04
C GLU A 187 19.01 7.07 -5.16
N THR A 188 19.35 5.78 -5.26
CA THR A 188 20.14 5.24 -6.37
C THR A 188 19.44 5.41 -7.72
N LEU A 189 18.15 5.06 -7.81
CA LEU A 189 17.38 5.16 -9.06
C LEU A 189 17.15 6.61 -9.51
N MET A 190 17.09 7.57 -8.59
CA MET A 190 16.99 8.99 -8.93
C MET A 190 18.24 9.56 -9.61
N THR A 191 19.37 8.86 -9.53
CA THR A 191 20.68 9.29 -10.07
C THR A 191 21.26 8.34 -11.11
N CYS A 192 20.51 7.31 -11.52
CA CYS A 192 21.00 6.26 -12.42
C CYS A 192 21.07 6.67 -13.91
N GLY A 193 20.54 7.83 -14.29
CA GLY A 193 20.59 8.36 -15.67
C GLY A 193 19.55 7.77 -16.63
N ASP A 194 18.80 6.72 -16.23
CA ASP A 194 17.65 6.22 -16.98
C ASP A 194 16.39 7.02 -16.61
N LYS A 195 15.94 7.89 -17.53
CA LYS A 195 14.76 8.75 -17.36
C LYS A 195 13.49 8.00 -16.96
N ARG A 196 13.32 6.73 -17.38
CA ARG A 196 12.12 5.94 -17.02
C ARG A 196 12.21 5.45 -15.58
N LEU A 197 13.39 4.99 -15.15
CA LEU A 197 13.62 4.60 -13.76
C LEU A 197 13.55 5.80 -12.82
N GLU A 198 14.12 6.94 -13.20
CA GLU A 198 14.00 8.21 -12.47
C GLU A 198 12.53 8.62 -12.28
N LEU A 199 11.72 8.53 -13.34
CA LEU A 199 10.30 8.84 -13.26
C LEU A 199 9.55 7.90 -12.29
N ILE A 200 9.88 6.61 -12.30
CA ILE A 200 9.29 5.61 -11.39
C ILE A 200 9.71 5.92 -9.95
N ALA A 201 10.99 6.19 -9.71
CA ALA A 201 11.51 6.56 -8.39
C ALA A 201 10.83 7.84 -7.85
N ALA A 202 10.64 8.84 -8.71
CA ALA A 202 10.04 10.11 -8.34
C ALA A 202 8.53 10.04 -8.08
N ARG A 203 7.77 9.23 -8.84
CA ARG A 203 6.30 9.28 -8.87
C ARG A 203 5.60 8.05 -8.32
N VAL A 204 6.27 6.90 -8.25
CA VAL A 204 5.65 5.61 -7.95
C VAL A 204 6.16 5.03 -6.63
N MET A 205 7.46 5.15 -6.34
CA MET A 205 8.05 4.45 -5.20
C MET A 205 7.58 4.99 -3.84
N LEU A 206 7.35 6.29 -3.69
CA LEU A 206 6.90 6.86 -2.41
C LEU A 206 5.43 7.28 -2.45
N PRO A 207 4.66 7.00 -1.39
CA PRO A 207 3.35 7.59 -1.21
C PRO A 207 3.43 9.11 -1.08
N LYS A 208 2.42 9.82 -1.57
CA LYS A 208 2.32 11.28 -1.45
C LYS A 208 2.29 11.79 -0.01
N THR A 209 1.97 10.94 0.97
CA THR A 209 1.99 11.27 2.39
C THR A 209 3.40 11.18 3.01
N GLN A 210 4.38 10.64 2.29
CA GLN A 210 5.77 10.51 2.72
C GLN A 210 6.77 11.27 1.84
N GLY A 211 6.32 11.85 0.72
CA GLY A 211 7.12 12.79 -0.07
C GLY A 211 6.88 14.22 0.41
N GLY A 212 7.95 14.92 0.81
CA GLY A 212 7.90 16.35 1.10
C GLY A 212 7.48 17.19 -0.11
#